data_AF-A0A350ESB3-F1
#
_entry.id   AF-A0A350ESB3-F1
#
_cell.length_a   1.000
_cell.length_b   1.000
_cell.length_c   1.000
_cell.angle_alpha   90.00
_cell.angle_beta   90.00
_cell.angle_gamma   90.00
#
_symmetry.space_group_name_H-M   'P 1'
#
loop_
_entity.id
_entity.type
_entity.pdbx_description
1 polymer ?
#
loop_
_entity_poly.entity_id
_entity_poly.type
_entity_poly.pdbx_seq_one_letter_code
_entity_poly.pdbx_strand_id
1 'polypeptide(L)'
;MSNILVGKVLTGIKIADDKKALLFTTSDGDIVVKVDGDCCSDSWVENIEMPAMGFPAKVVSADDINMPDADEQTDDGDRIAHYGFKIVTDKGHITIDYRNASNGYYGGNLSWPDDDHFYGGSYGQNVSTCNWVDVADD
;
A
#
# COMPACT_ATOMS: atom_id res chain seq x y z
N MET A 1 -17.00 -0.95 6.99
CA MET A 1 -16.89 0.48 6.61
C MET A 1 -16.32 0.53 5.21
N SER A 2 -16.72 1.50 4.39
CA SER A 2 -16.14 1.68 3.06
C SER A 2 -14.84 2.47 3.19
N ASN A 3 -13.79 2.08 2.47
CA ASN A 3 -12.51 2.78 2.47
C ASN A 3 -12.67 4.27 2.05
N ILE A 4 -11.83 5.15 2.60
CA ILE A 4 -11.84 6.61 2.36
C ILE A 4 -11.73 7.01 0.87
N LEU A 5 -11.17 6.15 0.02
CA LEU A 5 -11.06 6.41 -1.42
C LEU A 5 -12.39 6.28 -2.16
N VAL A 6 -13.36 5.53 -1.65
CA VAL A 6 -14.59 5.21 -2.38
C VAL A 6 -15.40 6.46 -2.68
N GLY A 7 -15.73 6.65 -3.97
CA GLY A 7 -16.44 7.82 -4.47
C GLY A 7 -15.56 9.00 -4.86
N LYS A 8 -14.27 9.02 -4.47
CA LYS A 8 -13.31 10.06 -4.86
C LYS A 8 -12.85 9.88 -6.31
N VAL A 9 -12.41 10.97 -6.91
CA VAL A 9 -11.75 10.95 -8.23
C VAL A 9 -10.26 11.04 -8.01
N LEU A 10 -9.53 9.98 -8.35
CA LEU A 10 -8.07 9.96 -8.35
C LEU A 10 -7.56 10.70 -9.57
N THR A 11 -6.59 11.58 -9.40
CA THR A 11 -5.89 12.28 -10.48
C THR A 11 -4.43 11.85 -10.62
N GLY A 12 -3.91 11.12 -9.64
CA GLY A 12 -2.56 10.58 -9.64
C GLY A 12 -2.30 9.69 -8.44
N ILE A 13 -1.24 8.89 -8.55
CA ILE A 13 -0.67 8.11 -7.46
C ILE A 13 0.85 8.27 -7.51
N LYS A 14 1.47 8.36 -6.33
CA LYS A 14 2.92 8.33 -6.14
C LYS A 14 3.29 7.35 -5.05
N ILE A 15 4.53 6.88 -5.08
CA ILE A 15 5.11 6.03 -4.06
C ILE A 15 6.29 6.76 -3.41
N ALA A 16 6.51 6.56 -2.11
CA ALA A 16 7.73 7.04 -1.47
C ALA A 16 8.95 6.25 -1.98
N ASP A 17 10.11 6.88 -2.10
CA ASP A 17 11.36 6.23 -2.53
C ASP A 17 11.77 5.03 -1.65
N ASP A 18 11.44 5.09 -0.36
CA ASP A 18 11.60 4.01 0.62
C ASP A 18 10.50 2.93 0.57
N LYS A 19 9.54 3.06 -0.35
CA LYS A 19 8.41 2.14 -0.56
C LYS A 19 7.48 1.96 0.66
N LYS A 20 7.57 2.83 1.68
CA LYS A 20 6.81 2.71 2.94
C LYS A 20 5.56 3.60 3.02
N ALA A 21 5.27 4.35 1.97
CA ALA A 21 4.04 5.12 1.86
C ALA A 21 3.61 5.31 0.41
N LEU A 22 2.31 5.56 0.24
CA LEU A 22 1.66 5.92 -1.01
C LEU A 22 0.98 7.27 -0.86
N LEU A 23 0.99 8.05 -1.93
CA LEU A 23 0.29 9.32 -2.03
C LEU A 23 -0.75 9.22 -3.15
N PHE A 24 -2.02 9.30 -2.79
CA PHE A 24 -3.14 9.41 -3.72
C PHE A 24 -3.55 10.87 -3.83
N THR A 25 -3.41 11.45 -5.03
CA THR A 25 -3.95 12.78 -5.30
C THR A 25 -5.39 12.62 -5.76
N THR A 26 -6.31 13.27 -5.04
CA THR A 26 -7.75 13.22 -5.33
C THR A 26 -8.31 14.60 -5.62
N SER A 27 -9.53 14.67 -6.17
CA SER A 27 -10.27 15.93 -6.35
C SER A 27 -10.47 16.72 -5.05
N ASP A 28 -10.41 16.05 -3.89
CA ASP A 28 -10.72 16.63 -2.58
C ASP A 28 -9.45 16.93 -1.75
N GLY A 29 -8.27 16.69 -2.33
CA GLY A 29 -6.98 16.79 -1.66
C GLY A 29 -6.21 15.46 -1.66
N ASP A 30 -5.00 15.54 -1.12
CA ASP A 30 -4.06 14.43 -1.05
C ASP A 30 -4.36 13.50 0.12
N ILE A 31 -4.23 12.19 -0.13
CA ILE A 31 -4.40 11.13 0.87
C ILE A 31 -3.09 10.35 0.93
N VAL A 32 -2.45 10.36 2.11
CA VAL A 32 -1.25 9.59 2.37
C VAL A 32 -1.63 8.29 3.07
N VAL A 33 -1.21 7.16 2.49
CA VAL A 33 -1.42 5.82 3.03
C VAL A 33 -0.07 5.26 3.42
N LYS A 34 0.07 4.78 4.65
CA LYS A 34 1.33 4.25 5.16
C LYS A 34 1.33 2.74 5.04
N VAL A 35 2.52 2.18 4.83
CA VAL A 35 2.73 0.73 4.81
C VAL A 35 3.27 0.36 6.18
N ASP A 36 2.37 -0.12 7.03
CA ASP A 36 2.68 -0.39 8.41
C ASP A 36 3.26 -1.80 8.60
N GLY A 37 4.12 -1.92 9.59
CA GLY A 37 4.71 -3.17 10.04
C GLY A 37 4.61 -3.24 11.55
N ASP A 38 4.12 -4.37 12.06
CA ASP A 38 4.14 -4.67 13.49
C ASP A 38 5.58 -4.76 14.03
N CYS A 39 5.73 -4.58 15.34
CA CYS A 39 6.98 -4.66 16.13
C CYS A 39 8.25 -5.01 15.37
N CYS A 40 8.52 -6.28 15.13
CA CYS A 40 9.77 -6.74 14.54
C CYS A 40 9.61 -7.13 13.07
N SER A 41 8.75 -6.43 12.34
CA SER A 41 8.50 -6.70 10.92
C SER A 41 8.74 -5.46 10.07
N ASP A 42 9.17 -5.68 8.83
CA ASP A 42 9.40 -4.61 7.85
C ASP A 42 8.45 -4.79 6.67
N SER A 43 7.60 -3.80 6.44
CA SER A 43 6.67 -3.80 5.31
C SER A 43 7.04 -2.80 4.22
N TRP A 44 6.82 -3.18 2.96
CA TRP A 44 7.08 -2.32 1.79
C TRP A 44 6.13 -2.63 0.63
N VAL A 45 5.90 -1.65 -0.24
CA VAL A 45 5.21 -1.86 -1.52
C VAL A 45 6.16 -2.52 -2.51
N GLU A 46 5.77 -3.69 -2.99
CA GLU A 46 6.53 -4.45 -3.99
C GLU A 46 6.27 -3.90 -5.39
N ASN A 47 4.98 -3.78 -5.74
CA ASN A 47 4.55 -3.36 -7.07
C ASN A 47 3.21 -2.59 -7.02
N ILE A 48 2.96 -1.76 -8.01
CA ILE A 48 1.68 -1.09 -8.22
C ILE A 48 1.29 -1.22 -9.69
N GLU A 49 0.17 -1.89 -9.95
CA GLU A 49 -0.43 -1.93 -11.28
C GLU A 49 -1.32 -0.70 -11.49
N MET A 50 -1.05 0.07 -12.54
CA MET A 50 -1.75 1.31 -12.87
C MET A 50 -3.09 1.05 -13.60
N PRO A 51 -4.06 1.98 -13.55
CA PRO A 51 -5.35 1.77 -14.21
C PRO A 51 -5.16 1.83 -15.72
N ALA A 52 -5.73 0.84 -16.43
CA ALA A 52 -5.55 0.66 -17.87
C ALA A 52 -5.90 1.90 -18.73
N MET A 53 -6.82 2.76 -18.28
CA MET A 53 -7.20 3.99 -18.99
C MET A 53 -6.70 5.28 -18.32
N GLY A 54 -5.77 5.17 -17.37
CA GLY A 54 -5.12 6.29 -16.69
C GLY A 54 -6.05 7.15 -15.83
N PHE A 55 -5.54 8.31 -15.42
CA PHE A 55 -6.26 9.31 -14.62
C PHE A 55 -6.90 10.39 -15.50
N PRO A 56 -7.93 11.11 -15.01
CA PRO A 56 -8.61 10.94 -13.72
C PRO A 56 -9.52 9.70 -13.71
N ALA A 57 -9.60 8.98 -12.58
CA ALA A 57 -10.37 7.75 -12.44
C ALA A 57 -11.23 7.80 -11.16
N LYS A 58 -12.53 7.54 -11.27
CA LYS A 58 -13.45 7.54 -10.13
C LYS A 58 -13.44 6.19 -9.43
N VAL A 59 -13.19 6.18 -8.13
CA VAL A 59 -13.17 4.96 -7.32
C VAL A 59 -14.58 4.45 -7.06
N VAL A 60 -14.80 3.17 -7.35
CA VAL A 60 -16.05 2.44 -7.18
C VAL A 60 -16.00 1.55 -5.94
N SER A 61 -14.89 0.84 -5.73
CA SER A 61 -14.63 0.04 -4.53
C SER A 61 -13.14 -0.03 -4.24
N ALA A 62 -12.76 -0.34 -3.01
CA ALA A 62 -11.38 -0.43 -2.58
C ALA A 62 -11.30 -1.40 -1.39
N ASP A 63 -10.69 -2.56 -1.61
CA ASP A 63 -10.74 -3.69 -0.67
C ASP A 63 -9.45 -4.51 -0.72
N ASP A 64 -9.10 -5.14 0.41
CA ASP A 64 -8.03 -6.14 0.46
C ASP A 64 -8.35 -7.35 -0.43
N ILE A 65 -7.33 -7.89 -1.08
CA ILE A 65 -7.43 -9.10 -1.89
C ILE A 65 -6.53 -10.19 -1.33
N ASN A 66 -6.97 -11.44 -1.47
CA ASN A 66 -6.16 -12.59 -1.12
C ASN A 66 -5.00 -12.71 -2.11
N MET A 67 -3.79 -12.69 -1.58
CA MET A 67 -2.58 -13.03 -2.33
C MET A 67 -2.22 -14.50 -2.08
N PRO A 68 -1.57 -15.16 -3.04
CA PRO A 68 -1.08 -16.51 -2.83
C PRO A 68 -0.05 -16.52 -1.69
N ASP A 69 -0.11 -17.55 -0.84
CA ASP A 69 0.97 -17.82 0.10
C ASP A 69 2.23 -18.15 -0.70
N ALA A 70 3.31 -17.44 -0.42
CA ALA A 70 4.63 -17.75 -0.93
C ALA A 70 5.47 -18.33 0.22
N ASP A 71 6.13 -19.47 -0.02
CA ASP A 71 7.14 -19.98 0.91
C ASP A 71 8.48 -19.27 0.64
N GLU A 72 8.45 -17.95 0.77
CA GLU A 72 9.58 -17.05 0.56
C GLU A 72 10.18 -16.66 1.91
N GLN A 73 11.51 -16.63 1.97
CA GLN A 73 12.25 -16.23 3.15
C GLN A 73 13.42 -15.32 2.78
N THR A 74 13.76 -14.39 3.66
CA THR A 74 14.99 -13.61 3.55
C THR A 74 16.21 -14.48 3.87
N ASP A 75 17.40 -13.99 3.52
CA ASP A 75 18.66 -14.66 3.87
C ASP A 75 18.84 -14.81 5.39
N ASP A 76 18.23 -13.93 6.18
CA ASP A 76 18.25 -13.93 7.65
C ASP A 76 17.17 -14.84 8.27
N GLY A 77 16.32 -15.47 7.44
CA GLY A 77 15.32 -16.45 7.86
C GLY A 77 13.95 -15.88 8.19
N ASP A 78 13.69 -14.61 7.90
CA ASP A 78 12.35 -14.03 8.02
C ASP A 78 11.46 -14.54 6.90
N ARG A 79 10.21 -14.88 7.22
CA ARG A 79 9.17 -15.23 6.25
C ARG A 79 8.63 -13.98 5.58
N ILE A 80 8.42 -14.07 4.28
CA ILE A 80 7.80 -13.01 3.48
C ILE A 80 6.31 -13.29 3.30
N ALA A 81 5.47 -12.49 3.95
CA ALA A 81 4.03 -12.49 3.73
C ALA A 81 3.67 -11.58 2.55
N HIS A 82 2.71 -12.02 1.74
CA HIS A 82 2.24 -11.32 0.54
C HIS A 82 0.84 -10.76 0.79
N TYR A 83 0.63 -9.48 0.49
CA TYR A 83 -0.65 -8.81 0.65
C TYR A 83 -1.00 -8.00 -0.58
N GLY A 84 -2.30 -7.85 -0.83
CA GLY A 84 -2.80 -7.13 -1.98
C GLY A 84 -3.94 -6.21 -1.60
N PHE A 85 -3.99 -5.04 -2.20
CA PHE A 85 -5.11 -4.11 -2.08
C PHE A 85 -5.57 -3.69 -3.48
N LYS A 86 -6.87 -3.81 -3.75
CA LYS A 86 -7.43 -3.53 -5.08
C LYS A 86 -8.39 -2.36 -5.04
N ILE A 87 -8.12 -1.36 -5.86
CA ILE A 87 -8.99 -0.19 -6.07
C ILE A 87 -9.65 -0.34 -7.44
N VAL A 88 -10.96 -0.58 -7.46
CA VAL A 88 -11.74 -0.63 -8.69
C VAL A 88 -12.20 0.77 -9.04
N THR A 89 -12.02 1.16 -10.30
CA THR A 89 -12.40 2.48 -10.82
C THR A 89 -13.32 2.34 -12.04
N ASP A 90 -13.90 3.44 -12.48
CA ASP A 90 -14.60 3.53 -13.77
C ASP A 90 -13.67 3.38 -14.99
N LYS A 91 -12.34 3.35 -14.76
CA LYS A 91 -11.30 3.31 -15.80
C LYS A 91 -10.37 2.10 -15.76
N GLY A 92 -10.77 1.06 -15.01
CA GLY A 92 -9.94 -0.11 -14.75
C GLY A 92 -9.75 -0.30 -13.26
N HIS A 93 -8.61 -0.85 -12.86
CA HIS A 93 -8.29 -1.04 -11.46
C HIS A 93 -6.83 -0.72 -11.19
N ILE A 94 -6.54 -0.37 -9.93
CA ILE A 94 -5.20 -0.29 -9.38
C ILE A 94 -5.03 -1.48 -8.46
N THR A 95 -3.93 -2.22 -8.61
CA THR A 95 -3.54 -3.28 -7.68
C THR A 95 -2.29 -2.82 -6.96
N ILE A 96 -2.32 -2.81 -5.63
CA ILE A 96 -1.16 -2.52 -4.79
C ILE A 96 -0.71 -3.84 -4.21
N ASP A 97 0.49 -4.25 -4.58
CA ASP A 97 1.15 -5.42 -4.07
C ASP A 97 2.17 -5.03 -3.01
N TYR A 98 2.06 -5.57 -1.80
CA TYR A 98 2.95 -5.25 -0.70
C TYR A 98 3.36 -6.49 0.09
N ARG A 99 4.48 -6.36 0.80
CA ARG A 99 5.15 -7.46 1.48
C ARG A 99 5.38 -7.09 2.93
N ASN A 100 5.52 -8.11 3.77
CA ASN A 100 6.02 -7.98 5.13
C ASN A 100 7.05 -9.08 5.40
N ALA A 101 8.24 -8.69 5.81
CA ALA A 101 9.25 -9.61 6.33
C ALA A 101 9.10 -9.71 7.85
N SER A 102 8.87 -10.92 8.37
CA SER A 102 8.82 -11.16 9.81
C SER A 102 9.19 -12.59 10.16
N ASN A 103 9.32 -12.88 11.46
CA ASN A 103 9.50 -14.25 11.95
C ASN A 103 8.26 -15.16 11.78
N GLY A 104 7.21 -14.71 11.09
CA GLY A 104 5.96 -15.42 10.86
C GLY A 104 4.86 -15.20 11.89
N TYR A 105 5.11 -14.40 12.94
CA TYR A 105 4.10 -14.04 13.94
C TYR A 105 3.50 -12.64 13.74
N TYR A 106 4.22 -11.78 13.04
CA TYR A 106 3.86 -10.38 12.81
C TYR A 106 3.45 -10.17 11.36
N GLY A 107 2.59 -9.20 11.13
CA GLY A 107 2.12 -8.84 9.79
C GLY A 107 2.36 -7.38 9.46
N GLY A 108 1.89 -7.02 8.28
CA GLY A 108 1.80 -5.64 7.82
C GLY A 108 0.41 -5.33 7.29
N ASN A 109 0.11 -4.04 7.19
CA ASN A 109 -1.15 -3.55 6.61
C ASN A 109 -0.95 -2.18 5.96
N LEU A 110 -1.89 -1.80 5.13
CA LEU A 110 -2.04 -0.40 4.73
C LEU A 110 -2.78 0.34 5.85
N SER A 111 -2.14 1.36 6.41
CA SER A 111 -2.70 2.26 7.42
C SER A 111 -3.22 3.52 6.73
N TRP A 112 -4.54 3.68 6.76
CA TRP A 112 -5.27 4.77 6.09
C TRP A 112 -5.46 5.96 7.04
N PRO A 113 -5.63 7.20 6.56
CA PRO A 113 -5.78 8.36 7.44
C PRO A 113 -6.97 8.33 8.41
N ASP A 114 -7.98 7.52 8.11
CA ASP A 114 -9.16 7.28 8.95
C ASP A 114 -9.00 6.06 9.88
N ASP A 115 -7.84 5.39 9.84
CA ASP A 115 -7.44 4.38 10.82
C ASP A 115 -6.72 5.07 11.99
N ASP A 116 -7.15 4.76 13.21
CA ASP A 116 -6.54 5.26 14.44
C ASP A 116 -5.24 4.50 14.78
N HIS A 117 -4.90 3.44 14.04
CA HIS A 117 -3.73 2.60 14.29
C HIS A 117 -2.64 2.72 13.24
N PHE A 118 -1.45 3.09 13.71
CA PHE A 118 -0.19 3.00 12.98
C PHE A 118 0.92 2.68 13.98
N TYR A 119 1.49 1.47 13.91
CA TYR A 119 2.54 1.01 14.81
C TYR A 119 3.90 1.61 14.42
N GLY A 120 4.23 1.65 13.12
CA GLY A 120 5.45 2.23 12.57
C GLY A 120 6.70 1.38 12.76
N GLY A 121 6.53 0.10 13.09
CA GLY A 121 7.57 -0.86 13.45
C GLY A 121 8.39 -0.48 14.69
N SER A 122 9.28 -1.38 15.12
CA SER A 122 10.18 -1.13 16.24
C SER A 122 11.14 0.00 15.87
N TYR A 123 11.34 0.95 16.79
CA TYR A 123 12.18 2.13 16.57
C TYR A 123 11.82 2.99 15.34
N GLY A 124 10.59 2.91 14.84
CA GLY A 124 10.15 3.73 13.70
C GLY A 124 10.65 3.21 12.34
N GLN A 125 11.05 1.95 12.24
CA GLN A 125 11.55 1.36 11.00
C GLN A 125 10.55 1.43 9.82
N ASN A 126 9.23 1.47 10.08
CA ASN A 126 8.19 1.61 9.06
C ASN A 126 7.68 3.06 8.88
N VAL A 127 8.36 4.04 9.47
CA VAL A 127 8.04 5.46 9.25
C VAL A 127 8.69 5.92 7.95
N SER A 128 7.87 6.12 6.91
CA SER A 128 8.34 6.64 5.62
C SER A 128 8.87 8.07 5.74
N THR A 129 9.89 8.37 4.94
CA THR A 129 10.44 9.70 4.68
C THR A 129 9.53 10.55 3.78
N CYS A 130 8.58 9.93 3.07
CA CYS A 130 7.63 10.59 2.18
C CYS A 130 8.30 11.40 1.05
N ASN A 131 9.47 10.95 0.57
CA ASN A 131 10.07 11.49 -0.64
C ASN A 131 9.40 10.86 -1.87
N TRP A 132 8.46 11.60 -2.47
CA TRP A 132 7.59 11.05 -3.50
C TRP A 132 8.27 10.92 -4.88
N VAL A 133 8.15 9.74 -5.47
CA VAL A 133 8.53 9.45 -6.86
C VAL A 133 7.31 8.96 -7.64
N ASP A 134 7.36 9.10 -8.96
CA ASP A 134 6.31 8.58 -9.83
C ASP A 134 6.34 7.05 -9.80
N VAL A 135 5.16 6.42 -9.87
CA VAL A 135 5.04 4.97 -10.00
C VAL A 135 5.60 4.56 -11.36
N ALA A 136 6.49 3.57 -11.39
CA ALA A 136 7.05 3.07 -12.62
C ALA A 136 5.96 2.37 -13.46
N ASP A 137 5.90 2.67 -14.74
CA ASP A 137 5.11 1.89 -15.70
C ASP A 137 5.95 0.65 -16.08
N ASP A 138 5.63 -0.51 -15.50
CA ASP A 138 6.23 -1.81 -15.88
C ASP A 138 5.62 -2.39 -17.18
#